data_AF-A0AAD9SSF1-F1
#
_entry.id   AF-A0AAD9SSF1-F1
#
_cell.length_a   1.000
_cell.length_b   1.000
_cell.length_c   1.000
_cell.angle_alpha   90.00
_cell.angle_beta   90.00
_cell.angle_gamma   90.00
#
_symmetry.space_group_name_H-M   'P 1'
#
loop_
_entity.id
_entity.type
_entity.pdbx_description
1 polymer ?
#
loop_
_entity_poly.entity_id
_entity_poly.type
_entity_poly.pdbx_seq_one_letter_code
_entity_poly.pdbx_strand_id
1 'polypeptide(L)'
;MGSYVSVLRCESHYGLYITCDGNFNATKENNTLFAGDYPKGAVPGDPDVAGVGIISVFISVTSFALALSFIDVVWRMWKLRHNLPSTSTRQQFSLTEICETLVLSCSDQQVFTGGAFAISLRYWNGCSVTAYHYNVIANMLLLTCATHLLSLSIVRNYWRNLWQSTLRVILIFGIVLVTGLILSNQDAGSQAKFPTAIPPLTQTNDGSLFLPAACYQENGHLSKTLQESLNNLPALKSALFQSSPGNHIQGWNFYLVMLLWYLFALLVTYVRRFYHIFRKYGIWIAIGRAFIALCCSSWDFELEDEKSHKRHEKFFKWLHTIYMLFGVALGSVTAIISADFIMKLRSWVRHSGWLKSDSTSLGPEDNATSFGQEVPILLTLLTVFTAAQTVNELWDKRHRKQALNTAQPPNTMTSPNDSQDKPPGKPDLESADFNGTGLVHQYLWETDRRPRTFSQPSEDQSQMARPIRSPGTATANAVPPNYNHGSSSQTT
;
A
#
# COMPACT_ATOMS: atom_id res chain seq x y z
N MET A 1 6.45 3.02 24.69
CA MET A 1 5.14 3.67 24.83
C MET A 1 4.07 2.60 24.68
N GLY A 2 3.18 2.42 25.66
CA GLY A 2 2.22 1.30 25.67
C GLY A 2 1.32 1.34 24.44
N SER A 3 1.09 0.18 23.82
CA SER A 3 0.34 0.01 22.56
C SER A 3 -1.15 -0.33 22.74
N TYR A 4 -1.68 -0.24 23.96
CA TYR A 4 -3.08 -0.54 24.30
C TYR A 4 -3.84 0.71 24.74
N VAL A 5 -5.13 0.78 24.46
CA VAL A 5 -6.04 1.77 25.04
C VAL A 5 -7.03 1.00 25.93
N SER A 6 -6.81 1.06 27.24
CA SER A 6 -7.74 0.50 28.23
C SER A 6 -8.55 1.63 28.87
N VAL A 7 -9.67 1.28 29.48
CA VAL A 7 -10.51 2.21 30.26
C VAL A 7 -9.68 3.00 31.27
N LEU A 8 -8.88 2.29 32.09
CA LEU A 8 -8.00 2.91 33.10
C LEU A 8 -7.05 3.94 32.48
N ARG A 9 -6.51 3.66 31.28
CA ARG A 9 -5.62 4.58 30.59
C ARG A 9 -6.37 5.78 30.01
N CYS A 10 -7.59 5.60 29.52
CA CYS A 10 -8.44 6.68 29.05
C CYS A 10 -8.77 7.66 30.17
N GLU A 11 -9.13 7.14 31.33
CA GLU A 11 -9.41 7.94 32.53
C GLU A 11 -8.14 8.62 33.04
N SER A 12 -7.05 7.88 33.23
CA SER A 12 -5.84 8.42 33.85
C SER A 12 -5.06 9.38 32.97
N HIS A 13 -5.05 9.16 31.64
CA HIS A 13 -4.21 9.92 30.71
C HIS A 13 -4.99 11.02 29.98
N TYR A 14 -6.24 10.76 29.61
CA TYR A 14 -7.06 11.68 28.83
C TYR A 14 -8.19 12.33 29.65
N GLY A 15 -8.42 11.89 30.90
CA GLY A 15 -9.53 12.38 31.72
C GLY A 15 -10.90 12.02 31.15
N LEU A 16 -10.97 10.99 30.31
CA LEU A 16 -12.21 10.53 29.67
C LEU A 16 -12.78 9.36 30.46
N TYR A 17 -13.95 9.56 31.04
CA TYR A 17 -14.72 8.50 31.67
C TYR A 17 -15.44 7.66 30.60
N ILE A 18 -15.30 6.34 30.65
CA ILE A 18 -15.87 5.42 29.65
C ILE A 18 -16.84 4.47 30.33
N THR A 19 -18.12 4.56 29.98
CA THR A 19 -19.14 3.63 30.44
C THR A 19 -19.10 2.35 29.60
N CYS A 20 -18.70 1.24 30.23
CA CYS A 20 -18.65 -0.08 29.60
C CYS A 20 -19.88 -0.94 29.86
N ASP A 21 -20.83 -0.43 30.63
CA ASP A 21 -22.08 -1.10 30.92
C ASP A 21 -23.06 -0.99 29.75
N GLY A 22 -23.82 -2.05 29.51
CA GLY A 22 -24.88 -2.06 28.50
C GLY A 22 -26.09 -2.84 29.01
N ASN A 23 -27.28 -2.26 28.82
CA ASN A 23 -28.53 -2.96 29.11
C ASN A 23 -29.09 -3.53 27.82
N PHE A 24 -28.71 -4.77 27.51
CA PHE A 24 -29.13 -5.48 26.29
C PHE A 24 -30.33 -6.42 26.51
N ASN A 25 -30.72 -6.65 27.77
CA ASN A 25 -31.77 -7.62 28.17
C ASN A 25 -33.11 -6.94 28.50
N ALA A 26 -33.45 -5.85 27.81
CA ALA A 26 -34.74 -5.20 28.00
C ALA A 26 -35.90 -6.10 27.53
N THR A 27 -36.53 -6.82 28.46
CA THR A 27 -37.82 -7.47 28.26
C THR A 27 -38.91 -6.40 28.36
N LYS A 28 -39.57 -6.10 27.22
CA LYS A 28 -40.81 -5.30 27.04
C LYS A 28 -41.49 -4.91 28.37
N GLU A 29 -41.48 -3.66 28.84
CA GLU A 29 -42.32 -2.58 28.29
C GLU A 29 -41.77 -1.16 28.52
N ASN A 30 -40.72 -0.95 29.31
CA ASN A 30 -40.21 0.40 29.66
C ASN A 30 -38.68 0.55 29.70
N ASN A 31 -37.91 -0.48 29.32
CA ASN A 31 -36.46 -0.40 29.37
C ASN A 31 -35.90 0.01 28.00
N THR A 32 -35.41 1.24 27.90
CA THR A 32 -34.60 1.70 26.77
C THR A 32 -33.31 0.88 26.73
N LEU A 33 -32.98 0.32 25.56
CA LEU A 33 -31.72 -0.39 25.34
C LEU A 33 -30.58 0.64 25.30
N PHE A 34 -29.49 0.38 26.01
CA PHE A 34 -28.31 1.25 26.07
C PHE A 34 -27.03 0.49 25.72
N ALA A 35 -26.13 1.16 24.99
CA ALA A 35 -24.75 0.75 24.78
C ALA A 35 -23.85 1.87 25.34
N GLY A 36 -23.34 1.68 26.56
CA GLY A 36 -22.66 2.74 27.29
C GLY A 36 -23.63 3.88 27.57
N ASP A 37 -23.24 5.09 27.21
CA ASP A 37 -24.04 6.31 27.45
C ASP A 37 -25.13 6.56 26.39
N TYR A 38 -25.18 5.75 25.33
CA TYR A 38 -26.07 5.97 24.20
C TYR A 38 -27.28 5.05 24.22
N PRO A 39 -28.51 5.58 24.23
CA PRO A 39 -29.69 4.77 23.96
C PRO A 39 -29.68 4.29 22.50
N LYS A 40 -30.37 3.19 22.23
CA LYS A 40 -30.57 2.68 20.87
C LYS A 40 -31.15 3.77 19.95
N GLY A 41 -30.52 3.97 18.79
CA GLY A 41 -30.87 5.00 17.82
C GLY A 41 -30.23 6.36 18.09
N ALA A 42 -29.38 6.47 19.12
CA ALA A 42 -28.64 7.69 19.44
C ALA A 42 -27.12 7.53 19.34
N VAL A 43 -26.62 6.35 18.96
CA VAL A 43 -25.18 6.13 18.79
C VAL A 43 -24.67 6.99 17.62
N PRO A 44 -23.66 7.84 17.83
CA PRO A 44 -23.09 8.63 16.74
C PRO A 44 -22.38 7.71 15.74
N GLY A 45 -22.65 7.87 14.45
CA GLY A 45 -21.84 7.24 13.41
C GLY A 45 -20.53 8.00 13.18
N ASP A 46 -19.51 7.31 12.68
CA ASP A 46 -18.22 7.92 12.31
C ASP A 46 -18.02 7.76 10.79
N PRO A 47 -18.47 8.73 9.98
CA PRO A 47 -18.35 8.64 8.52
C PRO A 47 -16.89 8.70 8.04
N ASP A 48 -15.96 9.21 8.86
CA ASP A 48 -14.55 9.26 8.48
C ASP A 48 -13.87 7.88 8.64
N VAL A 49 -14.46 6.99 9.45
CA VAL A 49 -13.97 5.62 9.67
C VAL A 49 -14.77 4.57 8.90
N ALA A 50 -16.09 4.57 9.05
CA ALA A 50 -16.99 3.57 8.46
C ALA A 50 -17.84 4.12 7.30
N GLY A 51 -17.49 5.31 6.79
CA GLY A 51 -18.15 5.91 5.65
C GLY A 51 -18.06 5.08 4.37
N VAL A 52 -19.11 5.16 3.55
CA VAL A 52 -19.18 4.43 2.29
C VAL A 52 -18.07 4.82 1.31
N GLY A 53 -17.67 6.09 1.29
CA GLY A 53 -16.62 6.61 0.41
C GLY A 53 -15.26 6.00 0.74
N ILE A 54 -14.88 5.99 2.03
CA ILE A 54 -13.58 5.46 2.43
C ILE A 54 -13.47 3.96 2.21
N ILE A 55 -14.53 3.22 2.56
CA ILE A 55 -14.57 1.76 2.37
C ILE A 55 -14.54 1.43 0.88
N SER A 56 -15.29 2.16 0.05
CA SER A 56 -15.28 2.01 -1.39
C SER A 56 -13.87 2.25 -1.98
N VAL A 57 -13.15 3.27 -1.50
CA VAL A 57 -11.77 3.54 -1.94
C VAL A 57 -10.84 2.37 -1.60
N PHE A 58 -10.86 1.88 -0.35
CA PHE A 58 -9.99 0.76 0.05
C PHE A 58 -10.24 -0.50 -0.77
N ILE A 59 -11.52 -0.85 -0.97
CA ILE A 59 -11.93 -2.01 -1.77
C ILE A 59 -11.55 -1.80 -3.24
N SER A 60 -11.80 -0.62 -3.81
CA SER A 60 -11.54 -0.31 -5.22
C SER A 60 -10.06 -0.33 -5.55
N VAL A 61 -9.21 0.31 -4.74
CA VAL A 61 -7.75 0.33 -4.94
C VAL A 61 -7.17 -1.09 -4.83
N THR A 62 -7.62 -1.87 -3.85
CA THR A 62 -7.18 -3.26 -3.66
C THR A 62 -7.63 -4.14 -4.84
N SER A 63 -8.88 -3.99 -5.28
CA SER A 63 -9.45 -4.74 -6.42
C SER A 63 -8.75 -4.39 -7.73
N PHE A 64 -8.42 -3.12 -7.94
CA PHE A 64 -7.66 -2.67 -9.10
C PHE A 64 -6.24 -3.25 -9.10
N ALA A 65 -5.55 -3.22 -7.94
CA ALA A 65 -4.25 -3.86 -7.79
C ALA A 65 -4.32 -5.36 -8.08
N LEU A 66 -5.35 -6.07 -7.60
CA LEU A 66 -5.58 -7.48 -7.88
C LEU A 66 -5.83 -7.76 -9.36
N ALA A 67 -6.62 -6.94 -10.04
CA ALA A 67 -6.89 -7.09 -11.46
C ALA A 67 -5.61 -6.94 -12.29
N LEU A 68 -4.82 -5.89 -12.03
CA LEU A 68 -3.53 -5.68 -12.68
C LEU A 68 -2.54 -6.81 -12.40
N SER A 69 -2.56 -7.31 -11.17
CA SER A 69 -1.74 -8.42 -10.73
C SER A 69 -2.07 -9.70 -11.49
N PHE A 70 -3.35 -10.01 -11.64
CA PHE A 70 -3.82 -11.16 -12.38
C PHE A 70 -3.47 -11.05 -13.87
N ILE A 71 -3.68 -9.88 -14.48
CA ILE A 71 -3.32 -9.62 -15.87
C ILE A 71 -1.82 -9.86 -16.10
N ASP A 72 -0.95 -9.35 -15.21
CA ASP A 72 0.50 -9.55 -15.35
C ASP A 72 0.90 -11.02 -15.22
N VAL A 73 0.32 -11.76 -14.26
CA VAL A 73 0.60 -13.20 -14.09
C VAL A 73 0.12 -14.01 -15.30
N VAL A 74 -1.09 -13.75 -15.81
CA VAL A 74 -1.63 -14.41 -17.02
C VAL A 74 -0.75 -14.12 -18.23
N TRP A 75 -0.36 -12.86 -18.42
CA TRP A 75 0.53 -12.45 -19.51
C TRP A 75 1.87 -13.18 -19.46
N ARG A 76 2.47 -13.31 -18.26
CA ARG A 76 3.72 -14.06 -18.06
C ARG A 76 3.56 -15.55 -18.32
N MET A 77 2.48 -16.17 -17.82
CA MET A 77 2.17 -17.58 -18.09
C MET A 77 2.01 -17.84 -19.58
N TRP A 78 1.28 -16.96 -20.28
CA TRP A 78 1.09 -17.05 -21.73
C TRP A 78 2.42 -16.97 -22.49
N LYS A 79 3.27 -16.00 -22.13
CA LYS A 79 4.62 -15.85 -22.71
C LYS A 79 5.50 -17.09 -22.48
N LEU A 80 5.45 -17.69 -21.30
CA LEU A 80 6.19 -18.92 -20.99
C LEU A 80 5.67 -20.12 -21.78
N ARG A 81 4.36 -20.27 -21.92
CA ARG A 81 3.72 -21.38 -22.63
C ARG A 81 4.07 -21.39 -24.11
N HIS A 82 4.04 -20.23 -24.76
CA HIS A 82 4.29 -20.15 -26.20
C HIS A 82 5.78 -20.18 -26.57
N ASN A 83 6.69 -20.37 -25.60
CA ASN A 83 8.15 -20.26 -25.79
C ASN A 83 8.53 -19.04 -26.63
N LEU A 84 7.73 -17.96 -26.55
CA LEU A 84 7.98 -16.77 -27.34
C LEU A 84 9.39 -16.33 -26.99
N PRO A 85 10.30 -16.26 -27.99
CA PRO A 85 11.68 -15.93 -27.72
C PRO A 85 11.66 -14.69 -26.85
N SER A 86 12.42 -14.74 -25.75
CA SER A 86 12.69 -13.54 -24.96
C SER A 86 13.54 -12.65 -25.86
N THR A 87 12.94 -12.06 -26.89
CA THR A 87 13.60 -11.34 -27.98
C THR A 87 14.41 -10.24 -27.32
N SER A 88 15.72 -10.47 -27.26
CA SER A 88 16.59 -9.87 -26.26
C SER A 88 17.01 -8.44 -26.58
N THR A 89 16.49 -7.79 -27.62
CA THR A 89 17.16 -6.54 -28.03
C THR A 89 16.31 -5.41 -28.60
N ARG A 90 15.02 -5.55 -28.95
CA ARG A 90 14.27 -4.37 -29.42
C ARG A 90 12.77 -4.44 -29.14
N GLN A 91 12.35 -3.64 -28.16
CA GLN A 91 11.12 -2.83 -28.22
C GLN A 91 9.74 -3.47 -27.98
N GLN A 92 9.59 -4.65 -27.37
CA GLN A 92 8.26 -5.00 -26.85
C GLN A 92 7.98 -4.23 -25.56
N PHE A 93 7.25 -3.12 -25.74
CA PHE A 93 6.65 -2.31 -24.69
C PHE A 93 5.91 -3.20 -23.69
N SER A 94 6.26 -2.99 -22.43
CA SER A 94 6.06 -3.91 -21.33
C SER A 94 4.73 -3.58 -20.67
N LEU A 95 3.64 -4.23 -21.09
CA LEU A 95 2.37 -4.21 -20.33
C LEU A 95 2.64 -4.53 -18.85
N THR A 96 3.57 -5.44 -18.59
CA THR A 96 4.14 -5.73 -17.27
C THR A 96 4.69 -4.50 -16.55
N GLU A 97 5.43 -3.60 -17.21
CA GLU A 97 5.97 -2.38 -16.59
C GLU A 97 4.87 -1.40 -16.20
N ILE A 98 3.80 -1.30 -17.02
CA ILE A 98 2.61 -0.52 -16.68
C ILE A 98 1.95 -1.13 -15.44
N CYS A 99 1.63 -2.43 -15.47
CA CYS A 99 0.99 -3.12 -14.35
C CYS A 99 1.83 -3.01 -13.07
N GLU A 100 3.14 -3.25 -13.13
CA GLU A 100 4.05 -3.13 -12.00
C GLU A 100 4.04 -1.70 -11.41
N THR A 101 4.10 -0.67 -12.27
CA THR A 101 4.08 0.74 -11.83
C THR A 101 2.76 1.12 -11.17
N LEU A 102 1.63 0.66 -11.72
CA LEU A 102 0.30 0.94 -11.18
C LEU A 102 0.03 0.20 -9.87
N VAL A 103 0.39 -1.08 -9.77
CA VAL A 103 0.28 -1.84 -8.51
C VAL A 103 1.15 -1.20 -7.43
N LEU A 104 2.34 -0.69 -7.79
CA LEU A 104 3.20 0.04 -6.88
C LEU A 104 2.56 1.36 -6.39
N SER A 105 1.92 2.11 -7.29
CA SER A 105 1.17 3.32 -6.95
C SER A 105 0.00 3.03 -6.00
N CYS A 106 -0.78 1.97 -6.25
CA CYS A 106 -1.86 1.52 -5.36
C CYS A 106 -1.34 1.18 -3.97
N SER A 107 -0.20 0.49 -3.91
CA SER A 107 0.49 0.18 -2.66
C SER A 107 0.91 1.45 -1.93
N ASP A 108 1.48 2.44 -2.62
CA ASP A 108 1.91 3.69 -1.96
C ASP A 108 0.73 4.45 -1.36
N GLN A 109 -0.41 4.53 -2.04
CA GLN A 109 -1.62 5.13 -1.49
C GLN A 109 -2.08 4.42 -0.22
N GLN A 110 -2.16 3.09 -0.27
CA GLN A 110 -2.58 2.26 0.85
C GLN A 110 -1.63 2.37 2.05
N VAL A 111 -0.33 2.63 1.84
CA VAL A 111 0.62 2.91 2.94
C VAL A 111 0.18 4.17 3.68
N PHE A 112 -0.10 5.26 2.96
CA PHE A 112 -0.42 6.54 3.59
C PHE A 112 -1.82 6.54 4.20
N THR A 113 -2.83 6.01 3.49
CA THR A 113 -4.20 5.95 4.01
C THR A 113 -4.30 4.95 5.16
N GLY A 114 -3.83 3.71 4.98
CA GLY A 114 -3.81 2.71 6.04
C GLY A 114 -2.97 3.14 7.23
N GLY A 115 -1.81 3.77 6.99
CA GLY A 115 -0.97 4.35 8.03
C GLY A 115 -1.70 5.45 8.82
N ALA A 116 -2.40 6.37 8.15
CA ALA A 116 -3.19 7.40 8.81
C ALA A 116 -4.27 6.79 9.72
N PHE A 117 -5.04 5.80 9.25
CA PHE A 117 -6.04 5.10 10.07
C PHE A 117 -5.41 4.37 11.26
N ALA A 118 -4.30 3.68 11.04
CA ALA A 118 -3.59 2.96 12.09
C ALA A 118 -3.11 3.91 13.21
N ILE A 119 -2.58 5.08 12.84
CA ILE A 119 -2.13 6.09 13.80
C ILE A 119 -3.32 6.79 14.46
N SER A 120 -4.35 7.19 13.70
CA SER A 120 -5.58 7.81 14.22
C SER A 120 -6.29 6.93 15.24
N LEU A 121 -6.45 5.63 14.93
CA LEU A 121 -7.03 4.66 15.86
C LEU A 121 -6.20 4.54 17.15
N ARG A 122 -4.88 4.63 17.03
CA ARG A 122 -3.96 4.40 18.15
C ARG A 122 -3.85 5.61 19.08
N TYR A 123 -3.79 6.81 18.53
CA TYR A 123 -3.41 8.01 19.28
C TYR A 123 -4.51 9.04 19.44
N TRP A 124 -5.44 9.14 18.50
CA TRP A 124 -6.47 10.17 18.50
C TRP A 124 -7.83 9.64 18.97
N ASN A 125 -8.30 8.54 18.38
CA ASN A 125 -9.68 8.05 18.60
C ASN A 125 -9.74 6.77 19.44
N GLY A 126 -8.62 6.32 20.03
CA GLY A 126 -8.55 5.01 20.68
C GLY A 126 -9.53 4.82 21.86
N CYS A 127 -9.88 5.90 22.57
CA CYS A 127 -10.79 5.85 23.72
C CYS A 127 -12.28 5.91 23.33
N SER A 128 -12.61 6.56 22.21
CA SER A 128 -14.00 6.79 21.77
C SER A 128 -14.45 5.89 20.64
N VAL A 129 -13.52 5.22 19.95
CA VAL A 129 -13.84 4.31 18.85
C VAL A 129 -14.65 3.12 19.37
N THR A 130 -15.82 2.88 18.79
CA THR A 130 -16.64 1.70 19.11
C THR A 130 -15.99 0.42 18.59
N ALA A 131 -16.34 -0.74 19.14
CA ALA A 131 -15.89 -2.04 18.62
C ALA A 131 -16.26 -2.28 17.14
N TYR A 132 -17.40 -1.76 16.67
CA TYR A 132 -17.82 -1.75 15.25
C TYR A 132 -16.80 -1.05 14.36
N HIS A 133 -16.54 0.24 14.60
CA HIS A 133 -15.56 1.04 13.87
C HIS A 133 -14.15 0.42 13.94
N TYR A 134 -13.79 -0.16 15.09
CA TYR A 134 -12.53 -0.89 15.25
C TYR A 134 -12.41 -2.10 14.30
N ASN A 135 -13.47 -2.92 14.22
CA ASN A 135 -13.54 -4.08 13.31
C ASN A 135 -13.44 -3.66 11.84
N VAL A 136 -14.07 -2.55 11.47
CA VAL A 136 -13.99 -1.98 10.10
C VAL A 136 -12.54 -1.60 9.77
N ILE A 137 -11.87 -0.83 10.64
CA ILE A 137 -10.48 -0.41 10.44
C ILE A 137 -9.55 -1.63 10.36
N ALA A 138 -9.70 -2.60 11.27
CA ALA A 138 -8.86 -3.80 11.28
C ALA A 138 -8.93 -4.55 9.94
N ASN A 139 -10.12 -4.70 9.38
CA ASN A 139 -10.29 -5.36 8.07
C ASN A 139 -9.82 -4.49 6.90
N MET A 140 -9.94 -3.16 6.97
CA MET A 140 -9.34 -2.26 5.99
C MET A 140 -7.81 -2.35 5.99
N LEU A 141 -7.18 -2.46 7.16
CA LEU A 141 -5.73 -2.68 7.26
C LEU A 141 -5.29 -4.05 6.71
N LEU A 142 -6.14 -5.08 6.80
CA LEU A 142 -5.90 -6.34 6.10
C LEU A 142 -5.93 -6.17 4.57
N LEU A 143 -6.82 -5.33 4.02
CA LEU A 143 -6.82 -4.96 2.59
C LEU A 143 -5.52 -4.22 2.20
N THR A 144 -5.05 -3.30 3.04
CA THR A 144 -3.77 -2.62 2.88
C THR A 144 -2.61 -3.62 2.86
N CYS A 145 -2.56 -4.57 3.80
CA CYS A 145 -1.56 -5.63 3.85
C CYS A 145 -1.59 -6.50 2.59
N ALA A 146 -2.78 -6.88 2.11
CA ALA A 146 -2.93 -7.63 0.87
C ALA A 146 -2.38 -6.84 -0.34
N THR A 147 -2.67 -5.55 -0.45
CA THR A 147 -2.16 -4.69 -1.53
C THR A 147 -0.63 -4.61 -1.53
N HIS A 148 -0.01 -4.48 -0.36
CA HIS A 148 1.44 -4.49 -0.22
C HIS A 148 2.08 -5.84 -0.58
N LEU A 149 1.39 -6.93 -0.24
CA LEU A 149 1.83 -8.28 -0.60
C LEU A 149 1.86 -8.47 -2.12
N LEU A 150 0.85 -7.95 -2.82
CA LEU A 150 0.77 -7.98 -4.28
C LEU A 150 1.91 -7.18 -4.92
N SER A 151 2.17 -5.97 -4.42
CA SER A 151 3.24 -5.13 -4.96
C SER A 151 4.63 -5.76 -4.77
N LEU A 152 4.90 -6.36 -3.61
CA LEU A 152 6.16 -7.06 -3.36
C LEU A 152 6.29 -8.36 -4.18
N SER A 153 5.18 -9.05 -4.43
CA SER A 153 5.20 -10.32 -5.17
C SER A 153 5.45 -10.12 -6.68
N ILE A 154 4.92 -9.05 -7.25
CA ILE A 154 4.81 -8.88 -8.71
C ILE A 154 5.92 -8.01 -9.30
N VAL A 155 6.29 -6.94 -8.59
CA VAL A 155 7.26 -5.96 -9.08
C VAL A 155 8.66 -6.58 -9.13
N ARG A 156 9.14 -6.91 -10.34
CA ARG A 156 10.44 -7.58 -10.51
C ARG A 156 11.61 -6.70 -10.07
N ASN A 157 11.50 -5.41 -10.36
CA ASN A 157 12.53 -4.42 -10.10
C ASN A 157 12.20 -3.58 -8.87
N TYR A 158 11.67 -4.23 -7.83
CA TYR A 158 11.26 -3.53 -6.60
C TYR A 158 12.40 -2.70 -6.01
N TRP A 159 13.65 -3.18 -6.11
CA TRP A 159 14.88 -2.54 -5.61
C TRP A 159 15.62 -1.67 -6.64
N ARG A 160 14.93 -1.14 -7.67
CA ARG A 160 15.56 -0.25 -8.66
C ARG A 160 16.18 0.97 -8.00
N ASN A 161 15.45 1.60 -7.08
CA ASN A 161 15.90 2.74 -6.29
C ASN A 161 16.00 2.33 -4.81
N LEU A 162 17.19 1.91 -4.37
CA LEU A 162 17.39 1.31 -3.04
C LEU A 162 16.80 2.15 -1.90
N TRP A 163 17.03 3.47 -1.90
CA TRP A 163 16.50 4.38 -0.88
C TRP A 163 14.96 4.36 -0.80
N GLN A 164 14.29 4.55 -1.92
CA GLN A 164 12.83 4.56 -2.00
C GLN A 164 12.23 3.20 -1.61
N SER A 165 12.85 2.11 -2.06
CA SER A 165 12.41 0.75 -1.76
C SER A 165 12.59 0.40 -0.28
N THR A 166 13.71 0.79 0.32
CA THR A 166 13.96 0.60 1.76
C THR A 166 12.95 1.37 2.59
N LEU A 167 12.73 2.65 2.27
CA LEU A 167 11.72 3.46 2.96
C LEU A 167 10.34 2.81 2.89
N ARG A 168 9.93 2.36 1.70
CA ARG A 168 8.65 1.67 1.50
C ARG A 168 8.56 0.39 2.33
N VAL A 169 9.60 -0.45 2.35
CA VAL A 169 9.63 -1.69 3.15
C VAL A 169 9.50 -1.38 4.64
N ILE A 170 10.19 -0.35 5.15
CA ILE A 170 10.09 0.06 6.56
C ILE A 170 8.66 0.51 6.89
N LEU A 171 8.06 1.35 6.05
CA LEU A 171 6.69 1.84 6.27
C LEU A 171 5.67 0.71 6.21
N ILE A 172 5.74 -0.16 5.19
CA ILE A 172 4.86 -1.32 5.06
C ILE A 172 5.03 -2.26 6.25
N PHE A 173 6.28 -2.56 6.66
CA PHE A 173 6.54 -3.40 7.81
C PHE A 173 5.95 -2.80 9.09
N GLY A 174 6.08 -1.49 9.29
CA GLY A 174 5.42 -0.78 10.38
C GLY A 174 3.90 -0.96 10.37
N ILE A 175 3.25 -0.82 9.21
CA ILE A 175 1.80 -1.04 9.06
C ILE A 175 1.42 -2.49 9.36
N VAL A 176 2.17 -3.47 8.86
CA VAL A 176 1.93 -4.90 9.13
C VAL A 176 2.05 -5.20 10.63
N LEU A 177 3.03 -4.60 11.34
CA LEU A 177 3.16 -4.74 12.78
C LEU A 177 1.99 -4.11 13.53
N VAL A 178 1.60 -2.88 13.17
CA VAL A 178 0.46 -2.19 13.81
C VAL A 178 -0.85 -2.92 13.53
N THR A 179 -1.01 -3.51 12.34
CA THR A 179 -2.19 -4.33 12.00
C THR A 179 -2.25 -5.57 12.89
N GLY A 180 -1.14 -6.27 13.07
CA GLY A 180 -1.07 -7.41 14.00
C GLY A 180 -1.38 -7.00 15.44
N LEU A 181 -0.89 -5.83 15.84
CA LEU A 181 -1.18 -5.27 17.15
C LEU A 181 -2.68 -4.99 17.34
N ILE A 182 -3.30 -4.33 16.37
CA ILE A 182 -4.74 -4.03 16.37
C ILE A 182 -5.56 -5.32 16.44
N LEU A 183 -5.22 -6.34 15.65
CA LEU A 183 -5.91 -7.63 15.69
C LEU A 183 -5.70 -8.36 17.02
N SER A 184 -4.48 -8.35 17.57
CA SER A 184 -4.19 -9.00 18.86
C SER A 184 -4.92 -8.35 20.03
N ASN A 185 -5.26 -7.06 19.93
CA ASN A 185 -6.01 -6.36 20.97
C ASN A 185 -7.48 -6.82 21.06
N GLN A 186 -7.98 -7.58 20.07
CA GLN A 186 -9.32 -8.17 20.08
C GLN A 186 -9.36 -9.47 20.91
N ASP A 187 -8.19 -9.98 21.32
CA ASP A 187 -8.02 -11.19 22.13
C ASP A 187 -7.62 -10.86 23.57
N ALA A 188 -8.24 -9.81 24.13
CA ALA A 188 -8.08 -9.54 25.54
C ALA A 188 -8.81 -10.63 26.35
N GLY A 189 -8.17 -11.09 27.42
CA GLY A 189 -8.75 -12.03 28.38
C GLY A 189 -9.73 -11.37 29.36
N SER A 190 -10.32 -10.23 28.98
CA SER A 190 -11.24 -9.49 29.82
C SER A 190 -12.54 -10.27 30.06
N GLN A 191 -13.27 -9.89 31.11
CA GLN A 191 -14.57 -10.49 31.44
C GLN A 191 -15.56 -10.37 30.28
N ALA A 192 -15.45 -9.32 29.47
CA ALA A 192 -16.26 -9.10 28.28
C ALA A 192 -15.46 -9.43 27.02
N LYS A 193 -15.92 -10.43 26.26
CA LYS A 193 -15.29 -10.86 25.01
C LYS A 193 -15.46 -9.81 23.91
N PHE A 194 -14.39 -9.47 23.19
CA PHE A 194 -14.47 -8.54 22.06
C PHE A 194 -15.45 -9.08 20.99
N PRO A 195 -16.46 -8.30 20.55
CA PRO A 195 -17.43 -8.76 19.57
C PRO A 195 -16.82 -8.73 18.16
N THR A 196 -16.22 -9.84 17.74
CA THR A 196 -15.63 -9.99 16.40
C THR A 196 -16.62 -10.55 15.37
N ALA A 197 -17.63 -11.30 15.82
CA ALA A 197 -18.64 -11.88 14.94
C ALA A 197 -19.75 -10.88 14.63
N ILE A 198 -20.27 -10.94 13.40
CA ILE A 198 -21.48 -10.20 13.01
C ILE A 198 -22.68 -10.92 13.64
N PRO A 199 -23.51 -10.24 14.47
CA PRO A 199 -24.69 -10.87 15.03
C PRO A 199 -25.68 -11.26 13.91
N PRO A 200 -26.52 -12.29 14.12
CA PRO A 200 -27.58 -12.62 13.18
C PRO A 200 -28.51 -11.42 12.94
N LEU A 201 -29.07 -11.30 11.72
CA LEU A 201 -30.03 -10.22 11.39
C LEU A 201 -31.28 -10.22 12.28
N THR A 202 -31.61 -11.34 12.92
CA THR A 202 -32.73 -11.47 13.87
C THR A 202 -32.42 -10.85 15.24
N GLN A 203 -31.14 -10.64 15.58
CA GLN A 203 -30.70 -10.16 16.88
C GLN A 203 -30.27 -8.68 16.80
N THR A 204 -31.24 -7.78 16.60
CA THR A 204 -31.00 -6.33 16.50
C THR A 204 -30.83 -5.63 17.85
N ASN A 205 -31.02 -6.34 18.97
CA ASN A 205 -30.92 -5.79 20.31
C ASN A 205 -29.52 -5.96 20.92
N ASP A 206 -28.62 -6.65 20.24
CA ASP A 206 -27.22 -6.73 20.65
C ASP A 206 -26.54 -5.37 20.38
N GLY A 207 -26.15 -4.67 21.44
CA GLY A 207 -25.45 -3.39 21.36
C GLY A 207 -23.96 -3.48 21.66
N SER A 208 -23.41 -4.69 21.85
CA SER A 208 -22.01 -4.91 22.23
C SER A 208 -21.03 -4.27 21.24
N LEU A 209 -21.34 -4.30 19.94
CA LEU A 209 -20.54 -3.67 18.89
C LEU A 209 -20.43 -2.14 19.01
N PHE A 210 -21.36 -1.48 19.71
CA PHE A 210 -21.38 -0.02 19.89
C PHE A 210 -20.71 0.44 21.18
N LEU A 211 -20.32 -0.48 22.06
CA LEU A 211 -19.48 -0.14 23.20
C LEU A 211 -18.08 0.30 22.72
N PRO A 212 -17.44 1.25 23.42
CA PRO A 212 -16.06 1.65 23.14
C PRO A 212 -15.11 0.45 23.13
N ALA A 213 -14.23 0.36 22.14
CA ALA A 213 -13.28 -0.74 21.99
C ALA A 213 -12.37 -0.89 23.22
N ALA A 214 -12.09 0.22 23.92
CA ALA A 214 -11.33 0.25 25.16
C ALA A 214 -11.94 -0.60 26.28
N CYS A 215 -13.27 -0.82 26.27
CA CYS A 215 -13.97 -1.69 27.23
C CYS A 215 -13.57 -3.16 27.10
N TYR A 216 -13.13 -3.55 25.91
CA TYR A 216 -12.74 -4.92 25.61
C TYR A 216 -11.22 -5.12 25.63
N GLN A 217 -10.41 -4.08 25.79
CA GLN A 217 -8.96 -4.17 25.64
C GLN A 217 -8.24 -4.23 27.00
N GLU A 218 -7.35 -5.21 27.15
CA GLU A 218 -6.43 -5.32 28.29
C GLU A 218 -4.98 -5.07 27.87
N ASN A 219 -4.13 -4.82 28.86
CA ASN A 219 -2.72 -4.51 28.63
C ASN A 219 -1.96 -5.74 28.08
N GLY A 220 -1.36 -5.61 26.89
CA GLY A 220 -0.12 -6.36 26.61
C GLY A 220 -0.17 -7.65 25.81
N HIS A 221 -1.18 -7.91 24.97
CA HIS A 221 -1.38 -9.25 24.40
C HIS A 221 -0.56 -9.62 23.16
N LEU A 222 0.01 -8.69 22.37
CA LEU A 222 0.62 -9.06 21.08
C LEU A 222 1.72 -10.13 21.20
N SER A 223 2.68 -9.95 22.11
CA SER A 223 3.75 -10.93 22.28
C SER A 223 3.22 -12.27 22.78
N LYS A 224 2.20 -12.26 23.64
CA LYS A 224 1.54 -13.46 24.16
C LYS A 224 0.75 -14.18 23.06
N THR A 225 -0.09 -13.48 22.31
CA THR A 225 -0.87 -14.04 21.19
C THR A 225 0.05 -14.55 20.09
N LEU A 226 1.12 -13.83 19.75
CA LEU A 226 2.13 -14.30 18.79
C LEU A 226 2.88 -15.52 19.33
N GLN A 227 3.33 -15.48 20.59
CA GLN A 227 4.03 -16.59 21.22
C GLN A 227 3.12 -17.82 21.27
N GLU A 228 1.87 -17.71 21.70
CA GLU A 228 0.89 -18.80 21.70
C GLU A 228 0.64 -19.35 20.29
N SER A 229 0.57 -18.48 19.27
CA SER A 229 0.42 -18.88 17.87
C SER A 229 1.67 -19.56 17.29
N LEU A 230 2.87 -19.21 17.78
CA LEU A 230 4.16 -19.66 17.22
C LEU A 230 4.91 -20.68 18.07
N ASN A 231 4.45 -20.95 19.30
CA ASN A 231 5.18 -21.76 20.29
C ASN A 231 5.47 -23.18 19.79
N ASN A 232 4.52 -23.81 19.09
CA ASN A 232 4.64 -25.19 18.60
C ASN A 232 3.99 -25.37 17.23
N LEU A 233 4.47 -26.32 16.43
CA LEU A 233 3.93 -26.61 15.09
C LEU A 233 2.42 -26.92 15.07
N PRO A 234 1.83 -27.68 16.04
CA PRO A 234 0.39 -27.87 16.10
C PRO A 234 -0.39 -26.59 16.39
N ALA A 235 0.14 -25.71 17.26
CA ALA A 235 -0.47 -24.42 17.57
C ALA A 235 -0.43 -23.49 16.35
N LEU A 236 0.69 -23.46 15.62
CA LEU A 236 0.79 -22.74 14.34
C LEU A 236 -0.19 -23.29 13.31
N LYS A 237 -0.28 -24.62 13.16
CA LYS A 237 -1.25 -25.24 12.24
C LYS A 237 -2.69 -24.89 12.63
N SER A 238 -2.99 -24.88 13.93
CA SER A 238 -4.27 -24.38 14.43
C SER A 238 -4.43 -22.92 14.01
N ALA A 239 -3.59 -22.00 14.46
CA ALA A 239 -3.71 -20.57 14.16
C ALA A 239 -3.82 -20.23 12.65
N LEU A 240 -3.15 -20.97 11.77
CA LEU A 240 -3.22 -20.78 10.32
C LEU A 240 -4.51 -21.29 9.66
N PHE A 241 -5.08 -22.40 10.14
CA PHE A 241 -6.21 -23.06 9.48
C PHE A 241 -7.51 -23.06 10.29
N GLN A 242 -7.40 -22.95 11.60
CA GLN A 242 -8.45 -23.01 12.62
C GLN A 242 -8.26 -21.82 13.54
N SER A 243 -9.02 -20.75 13.34
CA SER A 243 -8.99 -19.56 14.18
C SER A 243 -9.16 -19.90 15.68
N SER A 244 -8.07 -20.13 16.43
CA SER A 244 -8.04 -20.30 17.89
C SER A 244 -6.58 -20.32 18.39
N PRO A 245 -6.29 -19.82 19.62
CA PRO A 245 -6.92 -20.31 20.86
C PRO A 245 -7.50 -19.23 21.80
N GLY A 246 -8.82 -19.23 22.05
CA GLY A 246 -9.45 -18.51 23.20
C GLY A 246 -10.52 -17.48 22.85
N ASN A 247 -10.39 -16.78 21.72
CA ASN A 247 -11.43 -15.99 21.07
C ASN A 247 -11.21 -16.08 19.54
N HIS A 248 -12.28 -16.16 18.76
CA HIS A 248 -12.17 -16.21 17.29
C HIS A 248 -11.87 -14.80 16.78
N ILE A 249 -10.60 -14.38 16.81
CA ILE A 249 -10.17 -13.12 16.19
C ILE A 249 -10.40 -13.25 14.69
N GLN A 250 -11.35 -12.48 14.16
CA GLN A 250 -11.61 -12.50 12.74
C GLN A 250 -10.43 -11.89 11.98
N GLY A 251 -9.86 -12.65 11.04
CA GLY A 251 -8.76 -12.18 10.20
C GLY A 251 -7.36 -12.52 10.72
N TRP A 252 -7.21 -13.04 11.95
CA TRP A 252 -5.90 -13.37 12.52
C TRP A 252 -5.16 -14.46 11.73
N ASN A 253 -5.88 -15.49 11.28
CA ASN A 253 -5.32 -16.53 10.42
C ASN A 253 -4.75 -15.94 9.10
N PHE A 254 -5.52 -15.09 8.42
CA PHE A 254 -5.10 -14.43 7.19
C PHE A 254 -3.93 -13.49 7.44
N TYR A 255 -3.94 -12.76 8.56
CA TYR A 255 -2.82 -11.94 8.99
C TYR A 255 -1.53 -12.76 9.12
N LEU A 256 -1.56 -13.87 9.85
CA LEU A 256 -0.38 -14.73 10.04
C LEU A 256 0.13 -15.31 8.72
N VAL A 257 -0.77 -15.83 7.87
CA VAL A 257 -0.40 -16.36 6.56
C VAL A 257 0.23 -15.26 5.68
N MET A 258 -0.36 -14.07 5.66
CA MET A 258 0.20 -12.93 4.92
C MET A 258 1.53 -12.45 5.48
N LEU A 259 1.70 -12.41 6.81
CA LEU A 259 2.94 -12.03 7.46
C LEU A 259 4.07 -13.00 7.07
N LEU A 260 3.83 -14.31 7.17
CA LEU A 260 4.80 -15.32 6.77
C LEU A 260 5.14 -15.22 5.28
N TRP A 261 4.14 -15.05 4.42
CA TRP A 261 4.37 -14.88 2.99
C TRP A 261 5.11 -13.58 2.66
N TYR A 262 4.82 -12.50 3.39
CA TYR A 262 5.49 -11.20 3.23
C TYR A 262 6.97 -11.31 3.58
N LEU A 263 7.32 -11.94 4.70
CA LEU A 263 8.71 -12.18 5.10
C LEU A 263 9.43 -13.07 4.07
N PHE A 264 8.77 -14.11 3.57
CA PHE A 264 9.30 -14.95 2.51
C PHE A 264 9.52 -14.18 1.21
N ALA A 265 8.55 -13.36 0.78
CA ALA A 265 8.64 -12.50 -0.40
C ALA A 265 9.80 -11.50 -0.27
N LEU A 266 9.96 -10.89 0.90
CA LEU A 266 11.05 -9.97 1.20
C LEU A 266 12.40 -10.70 1.10
N LEU A 267 12.52 -11.89 1.69
CA LEU A 267 13.72 -12.72 1.58
C LEU A 267 14.04 -13.06 0.11
N VAL A 268 13.05 -13.48 -0.68
CA VAL A 268 13.23 -13.82 -2.11
C VAL A 268 13.71 -12.60 -2.90
N THR A 269 13.14 -11.42 -2.68
CA THR A 269 13.58 -10.19 -3.38
C THR A 269 14.98 -9.77 -2.96
N TYR A 270 15.33 -9.93 -1.68
CA TYR A 270 16.67 -9.62 -1.17
C TYR A 270 17.73 -10.58 -1.72
N VAL A 271 17.48 -11.89 -1.67
CA VAL A 271 18.36 -12.92 -2.24
C VAL A 271 18.56 -12.71 -3.74
N ARG A 272 17.49 -12.38 -4.48
CA ARG A 272 17.59 -12.08 -5.93
C ARG A 272 18.49 -10.86 -6.19
N ARG A 273 18.34 -9.81 -5.39
CA ARG A 273 19.18 -8.61 -5.50
C ARG A 273 20.64 -8.93 -5.19
N PHE A 274 20.89 -9.63 -4.09
CA PHE A 274 22.22 -10.05 -3.67
C PHE A 274 22.86 -10.93 -4.75
N TYR A 275 22.17 -11.96 -5.23
CA TYR A 275 22.66 -12.82 -6.32
C TYR A 275 23.05 -12.03 -7.58
N HIS A 276 22.26 -11.02 -7.96
CA HIS A 276 22.57 -10.17 -9.11
C HIS A 276 23.84 -9.32 -8.89
N ILE A 277 24.01 -8.76 -7.69
CA ILE A 277 25.23 -8.01 -7.31
C ILE A 277 26.44 -8.94 -7.28
N PHE A 278 26.31 -10.13 -6.67
CA PHE A 278 27.38 -11.12 -6.54
C PHE A 278 27.86 -11.60 -7.88
N ARG A 279 26.94 -11.90 -8.81
CA ARG A 279 27.28 -12.33 -10.16
C ARG A 279 28.02 -11.24 -10.94
N LYS A 280 27.68 -9.97 -10.75
CA LYS A 280 28.28 -8.85 -11.50
C LYS A 280 29.67 -8.44 -10.99
N TYR A 281 29.94 -8.58 -9.70
CA TYR A 281 31.15 -8.01 -9.09
C TYR A 281 32.07 -9.02 -8.38
N GLY A 282 31.64 -10.28 -8.18
CA GLY A 282 32.38 -11.27 -7.38
C GLY A 282 32.21 -11.07 -5.87
N ILE A 283 32.39 -12.14 -5.07
CA ILE A 283 32.08 -12.22 -3.63
C ILE A 283 32.76 -11.10 -2.81
N TRP A 284 34.05 -10.88 -3.04
CA TRP A 284 34.87 -9.97 -2.23
C TRP A 284 34.57 -8.49 -2.50
N ILE A 285 34.24 -8.14 -3.75
CA ILE A 285 33.84 -6.78 -4.11
C ILE A 285 32.38 -6.54 -3.74
N ALA A 286 31.52 -7.56 -3.76
CA ALA A 286 30.10 -7.43 -3.39
C ALA A 286 29.90 -7.10 -1.90
N ILE A 287 30.68 -7.70 -0.99
CA ILE A 287 30.61 -7.39 0.45
C ILE A 287 31.12 -5.97 0.73
N GLY A 288 32.26 -5.57 0.11
CA GLY A 288 32.79 -4.21 0.23
C GLY A 288 31.87 -3.15 -0.41
N ARG A 289 31.19 -3.47 -1.52
CA ARG A 289 30.28 -2.55 -2.23
C ARG A 289 28.86 -2.52 -1.65
N ALA A 290 28.37 -3.56 -0.99
CA ALA A 290 27.09 -3.47 -0.27
C ALA A 290 27.09 -2.35 0.79
N PHE A 291 28.27 -2.01 1.32
CA PHE A 291 28.48 -0.89 2.23
C PHE A 291 28.81 0.45 1.52
N ILE A 292 29.49 0.42 0.36
CA ILE A 292 30.00 1.61 -0.37
C ILE A 292 29.08 2.08 -1.53
N ALA A 293 28.04 1.31 -1.89
CA ALA A 293 27.14 1.59 -3.02
C ALA A 293 26.12 2.73 -2.79
N LEU A 294 26.28 3.55 -1.75
CA LEU A 294 25.48 4.78 -1.59
C LEU A 294 25.95 5.94 -2.49
N CYS A 295 27.15 5.89 -3.08
CA CYS A 295 27.69 7.09 -3.76
C CYS A 295 28.28 6.95 -5.17
N CYS A 296 28.61 5.78 -5.74
CA CYS A 296 29.28 5.76 -7.06
C CYS A 296 28.78 4.66 -8.03
N SER A 297 28.39 5.13 -9.23
CA SER A 297 27.78 4.37 -10.33
C SER A 297 28.77 4.08 -11.47
N SER A 298 28.51 2.96 -12.16
CA SER A 298 28.91 2.56 -13.52
C SER A 298 30.34 2.06 -13.78
N TRP A 299 30.56 0.76 -13.58
CA TRP A 299 31.52 -0.03 -14.38
C TRP A 299 30.86 -1.38 -14.75
N ASP A 300 30.79 -1.66 -16.05
CA ASP A 300 30.22 -2.87 -16.66
C ASP A 300 31.35 -3.83 -17.08
N PHE A 301 31.20 -5.11 -16.74
CA PHE A 301 32.09 -6.19 -17.17
C PHE A 301 31.22 -7.33 -17.69
N GLU A 302 31.50 -7.78 -18.91
CA GLU A 302 30.71 -8.74 -19.69
C GLU A 302 31.47 -10.06 -19.74
N LEU A 303 30.84 -11.16 -19.33
CA LEU A 303 31.45 -12.50 -19.25
C LEU A 303 30.56 -13.52 -19.97
N GLU A 304 31.14 -14.12 -21.00
CA GLU A 304 30.58 -15.17 -21.87
C GLU A 304 30.56 -16.53 -21.15
N ASP A 305 29.37 -17.10 -20.92
CA ASP A 305 29.20 -18.56 -20.79
C ASP A 305 27.75 -18.97 -21.14
N GLU A 306 27.52 -19.41 -22.39
CA GLU A 306 26.22 -19.25 -23.07
C GLU A 306 25.35 -20.54 -23.18
N LYS A 307 25.88 -21.75 -22.95
CA LYS A 307 25.16 -22.99 -23.37
C LYS A 307 24.56 -23.85 -22.25
N SER A 308 25.19 -23.99 -21.09
CA SER A 308 24.63 -24.76 -19.95
C SER A 308 23.45 -24.05 -19.27
N HIS A 309 23.34 -22.74 -19.48
CA HIS A 309 22.43 -21.86 -18.75
C HIS A 309 20.94 -21.98 -19.12
N LYS A 310 20.60 -22.53 -20.31
CA LYS A 310 19.24 -22.43 -20.88
C LYS A 310 18.18 -23.31 -20.18
N ARG A 311 18.54 -24.50 -19.68
CA ARG A 311 17.57 -25.41 -19.00
C ARG A 311 17.19 -24.89 -17.62
N HIS A 312 18.17 -24.43 -16.83
CA HIS A 312 17.93 -23.86 -15.50
C HIS A 312 17.11 -22.57 -15.56
N GLU A 313 17.32 -21.72 -16.57
CA GLU A 313 16.56 -20.47 -16.71
C GLU A 313 15.05 -20.69 -16.87
N LYS A 314 14.63 -21.70 -17.65
CA LYS A 314 13.21 -22.04 -17.79
C LYS A 314 12.59 -22.49 -16.48
N PHE A 315 13.30 -23.31 -15.71
CA PHE A 315 12.85 -23.77 -14.40
C PHE A 315 12.65 -22.62 -13.42
N PHE A 316 13.64 -21.71 -13.29
CA PHE A 316 13.53 -20.55 -12.41
C PHE A 316 12.42 -19.59 -12.81
N LYS A 317 12.18 -19.40 -14.12
CA LYS A 317 11.04 -18.61 -14.60
C LYS A 317 9.70 -19.22 -14.21
N TRP A 318 9.56 -20.54 -14.34
CA TRP A 318 8.34 -21.25 -13.90
C TRP A 318 8.12 -21.16 -12.40
N LEU A 319 9.18 -21.41 -11.60
CA LEU A 319 9.12 -21.31 -10.15
C LEU A 319 8.72 -19.91 -9.70
N HIS A 320 9.29 -18.87 -10.33
CA HIS A 320 8.92 -17.49 -10.03
C HIS A 320 7.46 -17.17 -10.39
N THR A 321 6.93 -17.73 -11.48
CA THR A 321 5.52 -17.58 -11.86
C THR A 321 4.59 -18.26 -10.86
N ILE A 322 4.92 -19.46 -10.37
CA ILE A 322 4.17 -20.15 -9.31
C ILE A 322 4.16 -19.31 -8.03
N TYR A 323 5.31 -18.76 -7.65
CA TYR A 323 5.43 -17.83 -6.53
C TYR A 323 4.49 -16.61 -6.67
N MET A 324 4.47 -15.96 -7.84
CA MET A 324 3.57 -14.83 -8.07
C MET A 324 2.10 -15.24 -8.00
N LEU A 325 1.75 -16.39 -8.58
CA LEU A 325 0.38 -16.91 -8.55
C LEU A 325 -0.09 -17.15 -7.11
N PHE A 326 0.77 -17.71 -6.26
CA PHE A 326 0.45 -17.90 -4.85
C PHE A 326 0.24 -16.57 -4.12
N GLY A 327 1.12 -15.58 -4.35
CA GLY A 327 0.96 -14.24 -3.77
C GLY A 327 -0.36 -13.56 -4.19
N VAL A 328 -0.74 -13.69 -5.46
CA VAL A 328 -2.02 -13.18 -5.98
C VAL A 328 -3.21 -13.93 -5.37
N ALA A 329 -3.15 -15.26 -5.30
CA ALA A 329 -4.22 -16.05 -4.70
C ALA A 329 -4.44 -15.69 -3.22
N LEU A 330 -3.36 -15.58 -2.46
CA LEU A 330 -3.42 -15.19 -1.05
C LEU A 330 -3.98 -13.78 -0.87
N GLY A 331 -3.50 -12.81 -1.66
CA GLY A 331 -4.03 -11.45 -1.65
C GLY A 331 -5.51 -11.38 -2.01
N SER A 332 -5.96 -12.14 -3.02
CA SER A 332 -7.37 -12.22 -3.43
C SER A 332 -8.27 -12.77 -2.34
N VAL A 333 -7.87 -13.88 -1.70
CA VAL A 333 -8.68 -14.53 -0.66
C VAL A 333 -8.86 -13.59 0.53
N THR A 334 -7.77 -12.97 1.02
CA THR A 334 -7.85 -11.97 2.10
C THR A 334 -8.75 -10.82 1.68
N ALA A 335 -8.57 -10.25 0.47
CA ALA A 335 -9.33 -9.10 0.03
C ALA A 335 -10.84 -9.37 -0.03
N ILE A 336 -11.23 -10.52 -0.58
CA ILE A 336 -12.64 -10.93 -0.68
C ILE A 336 -13.25 -11.11 0.70
N ILE A 337 -12.56 -11.81 1.61
CA ILE A 337 -13.09 -12.10 2.96
C ILE A 337 -13.21 -10.84 3.80
N SER A 338 -12.19 -9.97 3.79
CA SER A 338 -12.22 -8.69 4.50
C SER A 338 -13.30 -7.76 3.96
N ALA A 339 -13.45 -7.66 2.63
CA ALA A 339 -14.48 -6.85 2.00
C ALA A 339 -15.90 -7.38 2.30
N ASP A 340 -16.13 -8.69 2.17
CA ASP A 340 -17.41 -9.33 2.49
C ASP A 340 -17.80 -9.10 3.96
N PHE A 341 -16.84 -9.25 4.88
CA PHE A 341 -17.08 -8.97 6.29
C PHE A 341 -17.47 -7.52 6.55
N ILE A 342 -16.72 -6.55 6.02
CA ILE A 342 -17.03 -5.12 6.18
C ILE A 342 -18.45 -4.83 5.65
N MET A 343 -18.80 -5.34 4.46
CA MET A 343 -20.12 -5.09 3.86
C MET A 343 -21.25 -5.72 4.66
N LYS A 344 -21.08 -6.95 5.16
CA LYS A 344 -22.07 -7.62 6.01
C LYS A 344 -22.22 -6.93 7.36
N LEU A 345 -21.12 -6.51 7.98
CA LEU A 345 -21.11 -5.81 9.26
C LEU A 345 -21.85 -4.46 9.13
N ARG A 346 -21.55 -3.66 8.11
CA ARG A 346 -22.27 -2.41 7.83
C ARG A 346 -23.74 -2.63 7.54
N SER A 347 -24.06 -3.64 6.73
CA SER A 347 -25.46 -4.00 6.45
C SER A 347 -26.18 -4.30 7.75
N TRP A 348 -25.60 -5.13 8.63
CA TRP A 348 -26.21 -5.42 9.94
C TRP A 348 -26.38 -4.15 10.79
N VAL A 349 -25.36 -3.31 10.90
CA VAL A 349 -25.42 -2.05 11.66
C VAL A 349 -26.55 -1.14 11.16
N ARG A 350 -26.71 -1.00 9.84
CA ARG A 350 -27.81 -0.22 9.24
C ARG A 350 -29.20 -0.77 9.62
N HIS A 351 -29.37 -2.08 9.66
CA HIS A 351 -30.67 -2.69 10.04
C HIS A 351 -30.89 -2.74 11.55
N SER A 352 -29.83 -2.62 12.36
CA SER A 352 -29.91 -2.77 13.81
C SER A 352 -30.66 -1.63 14.50
N GLY A 353 -30.70 -0.44 13.88
CA GLY A 353 -31.32 0.77 14.43
C GLY A 353 -30.55 1.40 15.60
N TRP A 354 -29.28 1.05 15.80
CA TRP A 354 -28.44 1.63 16.84
C TRP A 354 -27.88 3.01 16.49
N LEU A 355 -27.48 3.20 15.23
CA LEU A 355 -26.96 4.49 14.77
C LEU A 355 -28.05 5.54 14.70
N LYS A 356 -27.67 6.78 15.03
CA LYS A 356 -28.51 7.96 14.83
C LYS A 356 -28.81 8.14 13.35
N SER A 357 -30.10 8.03 12.99
CA SER A 357 -30.57 8.38 11.65
C SER A 357 -30.86 9.87 11.59
N ASP A 358 -30.35 10.55 10.56
CA ASP A 358 -30.77 11.90 10.24
C ASP A 358 -32.16 11.89 9.57
N SER A 359 -32.79 13.07 9.48
CA SER A 359 -34.13 13.26 8.90
C SER A 359 -34.26 12.80 7.45
N THR A 360 -33.13 12.63 6.75
CA THR A 360 -33.04 12.21 5.35
C THR A 360 -33.06 10.69 5.15
N SER A 361 -33.37 9.88 6.18
CA SER A 361 -33.43 8.40 6.17
C SER A 361 -32.11 7.67 5.86
N LEU A 362 -31.05 8.40 5.51
CA LEU A 362 -29.70 7.90 5.33
C LEU A 362 -28.90 8.17 6.60
N GLY A 363 -28.20 7.16 7.09
CA GLY A 363 -27.29 7.32 8.22
C GLY A 363 -26.09 8.19 7.83
N PRO A 364 -25.40 8.82 8.80
CA PRO A 364 -24.24 9.67 8.53
C PRO A 364 -23.14 8.94 7.74
N GLU A 365 -22.96 7.63 7.97
CA GLU A 365 -21.97 6.80 7.26
C GLU A 365 -22.31 6.49 5.80
N ASP A 366 -23.56 6.69 5.38
CA ASP A 366 -23.96 6.51 3.98
C ASP A 366 -23.73 7.78 3.15
N ASN A 367 -23.41 8.90 3.81
CA ASN A 367 -23.05 10.14 3.14
C ASN A 367 -21.55 10.18 2.83
N ALA A 368 -21.20 10.26 1.54
CA ALA A 368 -19.82 10.29 1.06
C ALA A 368 -19.14 11.67 1.13
N THR A 369 -19.82 12.70 1.65
CA THR A 369 -19.33 14.09 1.66
C THR A 369 -18.60 14.50 2.94
N SER A 370 -18.19 13.55 3.80
CA SER A 370 -17.40 13.92 4.98
C SER A 370 -15.95 14.21 4.58
N PHE A 371 -15.33 15.18 5.25
CA PHE A 371 -13.97 15.63 4.95
C PHE A 371 -12.94 14.48 5.00
N GLY A 372 -13.09 13.54 5.96
CA GLY A 372 -12.20 12.38 6.07
C GLY A 372 -12.32 11.40 4.90
N GLN A 373 -13.46 11.37 4.20
CA GLN A 373 -13.67 10.54 3.01
C GLN A 373 -13.11 11.18 1.73
N GLU A 374 -13.08 12.52 1.66
CA GLU A 374 -12.58 13.24 0.47
C GLU A 374 -11.09 13.02 0.24
N VAL A 375 -10.27 13.00 1.30
CA VAL A 375 -8.81 12.88 1.16
C VAL A 375 -8.42 11.57 0.46
N PRO A 376 -8.92 10.39 0.86
CA PRO A 376 -8.60 9.14 0.17
C PRO A 376 -9.16 9.09 -1.26
N ILE A 377 -10.34 9.68 -1.52
CA ILE A 377 -10.88 9.81 -2.88
C ILE A 377 -9.92 10.63 -3.75
N LEU A 378 -9.47 11.79 -3.28
CA LEU A 378 -8.51 12.63 -4.00
C LEU A 378 -7.17 11.90 -4.21
N LEU A 379 -6.72 11.12 -3.23
CA LEU A 379 -5.52 10.31 -3.39
C LEU A 379 -5.67 9.31 -4.54
N THR A 380 -6.83 8.68 -4.73
CA THR A 380 -7.03 7.74 -5.87
C THR A 380 -6.83 8.41 -7.24
N LEU A 381 -7.16 9.71 -7.37
CA LEU A 381 -6.90 10.46 -8.60
C LEU A 381 -5.41 10.48 -8.94
N LEU A 382 -4.51 10.46 -7.94
CA LEU A 382 -3.07 10.40 -8.19
C LEU A 382 -2.65 9.09 -8.89
N THR A 383 -3.33 7.97 -8.65
CA THR A 383 -3.06 6.73 -9.42
C THR A 383 -3.52 6.89 -10.86
N VAL A 384 -4.66 7.53 -11.10
CA VAL A 384 -5.14 7.83 -12.46
C VAL A 384 -4.14 8.73 -13.19
N PHE A 385 -3.65 9.79 -12.54
CA PHE A 385 -2.61 10.65 -13.10
C PHE A 385 -1.30 9.88 -13.37
N THR A 386 -0.88 9.03 -12.43
CA THR A 386 0.31 8.18 -12.61
C THR A 386 0.13 7.22 -13.79
N ALA A 387 -1.07 6.68 -13.98
CA ALA A 387 -1.40 5.83 -15.12
C ALA A 387 -1.30 6.60 -16.44
N ALA A 388 -1.92 7.77 -16.50
CA ALA A 388 -1.87 8.64 -17.67
C ALA A 388 -0.44 9.04 -18.02
N GLN A 389 0.36 9.43 -17.02
CA GLN A 389 1.78 9.77 -17.21
C GLN A 389 2.58 8.56 -17.72
N THR A 390 2.38 7.39 -17.13
CA THR A 390 3.07 6.16 -17.55
C THR A 390 2.72 5.80 -19.00
N VAL A 391 1.43 5.87 -19.37
CA VAL A 391 0.98 5.62 -20.74
C VAL A 391 1.58 6.65 -21.71
N ASN A 392 1.58 7.93 -21.33
CA ASN A 392 2.14 9.00 -22.16
C ASN A 392 3.65 8.83 -22.39
N GLU A 393 4.43 8.50 -21.36
CA GLU A 393 5.86 8.23 -21.52
C GLU A 393 6.13 7.05 -22.46
N LEU A 394 5.28 6.02 -22.41
CA LEU A 394 5.41 4.87 -23.30
C LEU A 394 5.04 5.23 -24.73
N TRP A 395 4.02 6.06 -24.91
CA TRP A 395 3.62 6.61 -26.20
C TRP A 395 4.78 7.42 -26.83
N ASP A 396 5.38 8.33 -26.07
CA ASP A 396 6.53 9.14 -26.51
C ASP A 396 7.74 8.29 -26.87
N LYS A 397 8.06 7.29 -26.03
CA LYS A 397 9.14 6.34 -26.32
C LYS A 397 8.88 5.60 -27.63
N ARG A 398 7.62 5.29 -27.97
CA ARG A 398 7.26 4.60 -29.22
C ARG A 398 7.46 5.51 -30.42
N HIS A 399 7.04 6.76 -30.34
CA HIS A 399 7.24 7.74 -31.41
C HIS A 399 8.71 8.05 -31.66
N ARG A 400 9.53 8.26 -30.62
CA ARG A 400 10.98 8.47 -30.78
C ARG A 400 11.66 7.31 -31.50
N LYS A 401 11.24 6.07 -31.19
CA LYS A 401 11.76 4.86 -31.85
C LYS A 401 11.37 4.78 -33.32
N GLN A 402 10.12 5.13 -33.65
CA GLN A 402 9.67 5.19 -35.04
C GLN A 402 10.44 6.27 -35.82
N ALA A 403 10.61 7.47 -35.22
CA ALA A 403 11.38 8.55 -35.84
C ALA A 403 12.85 8.14 -36.10
N LEU A 404 13.49 7.45 -35.15
CA LEU A 404 14.87 6.94 -35.34
C LEU A 404 14.96 5.88 -36.44
N ASN A 405 13.96 5.03 -36.59
CA ASN A 405 13.93 4.03 -37.67
C ASN A 405 13.69 4.68 -39.05
N THR A 406 12.92 5.78 -39.12
CA THR A 406 12.70 6.52 -40.37
C THR A 406 13.89 7.42 -40.74
N ALA A 407 14.62 7.95 -39.75
CA ALA A 407 15.78 8.81 -39.97
C ALA A 407 17.05 8.05 -40.39
N GLN A 408 17.03 6.72 -40.35
CA GLN A 408 18.16 5.92 -40.83
C GLN A 408 18.20 6.05 -42.37
N PRO A 409 19.21 6.72 -42.95
CA PRO A 409 19.23 6.99 -44.38
C PRO A 409 19.16 5.66 -45.14
N PRO A 410 18.43 5.59 -46.26
CA PRO A 410 18.40 4.39 -47.08
C PRO A 410 19.84 4.05 -47.39
N ASN A 411 20.31 2.89 -46.89
CA ASN A 411 21.67 2.42 -47.11
C ASN A 411 21.96 2.61 -48.59
N THR A 412 22.86 3.55 -48.90
CA THR A 412 23.30 3.89 -50.24
C THR A 412 23.60 2.57 -50.91
N MET A 413 22.76 2.19 -51.89
CA MET A 413 22.97 1.01 -52.71
C MET A 413 24.43 1.02 -53.12
N THR A 414 25.18 0.06 -52.61
CA THR A 414 26.55 -0.16 -53.02
C THR A 414 26.45 -0.39 -54.52
N SER A 415 26.95 0.59 -55.29
CA SER A 415 27.02 0.52 -56.74
C SER A 415 27.65 -0.81 -57.13
N PRO A 416 27.02 -1.61 -58.02
CA PRO A 416 27.64 -2.81 -58.54
C PRO A 416 28.77 -2.38 -59.48
N ASN A 417 29.97 -2.17 -58.94
CA ASN A 417 31.14 -2.05 -59.80
C ASN A 417 31.52 -3.44 -60.29
N ASP A 418 31.25 -3.64 -61.58
CA ASP A 418 32.31 -3.57 -62.59
C ASP A 418 33.56 -4.43 -62.33
N SER A 419 33.72 -5.39 -63.25
CA SER A 419 34.99 -5.82 -63.83
C SER A 419 35.99 -6.61 -62.99
N GLN A 420 36.04 -7.90 -63.34
CA GLN A 420 37.25 -8.70 -63.45
C GLN A 420 38.41 -7.85 -64.03
N ASP A 421 39.53 -7.73 -63.33
CA ASP A 421 40.81 -8.12 -63.92
C ASP A 421 41.92 -8.22 -62.87
N LYS A 422 42.73 -9.25 -63.06
CA LYS A 422 43.83 -9.70 -62.20
C LYS A 422 45.13 -9.50 -62.98
N PRO A 423 46.20 -8.98 -62.36
CA PRO A 423 47.53 -9.46 -62.71
C PRO A 423 48.37 -9.87 -61.49
N PRO A 424 49.32 -10.80 -61.66
CA PRO A 424 50.21 -11.24 -60.60
C PRO A 424 51.51 -10.43 -60.58
N GLY A 425 52.06 -10.17 -59.39
CA GLY A 425 53.44 -9.68 -59.25
C GLY A 425 53.74 -8.99 -57.92
N LYS A 426 54.38 -9.73 -57.00
CA LYS A 426 55.27 -9.22 -55.92
C LYS A 426 56.55 -8.59 -56.55
N PRO A 427 57.48 -7.89 -55.84
CA PRO A 427 57.69 -7.75 -54.38
C PRO A 427 58.10 -6.33 -53.85
N ASP A 428 58.17 -6.24 -52.51
CA ASP A 428 59.05 -5.46 -51.60
C ASP A 428 59.25 -3.93 -51.65
N LEU A 429 59.35 -3.40 -50.41
CA LEU A 429 60.01 -2.17 -49.93
C LEU A 429 59.46 -0.80 -50.39
N GLU A 430 59.03 0.03 -49.44
CA GLU A 430 59.82 1.17 -48.94
C GLU A 430 58.96 2.07 -48.01
N SER A 431 59.60 2.56 -46.97
CA SER A 431 59.13 3.49 -45.95
C SER A 431 58.79 4.88 -46.51
N ALA A 432 57.68 5.47 -46.06
CA ALA A 432 57.57 6.92 -45.94
C ALA A 432 56.46 7.31 -44.94
N ASP A 433 56.85 8.13 -43.96
CA ASP A 433 55.99 8.88 -43.06
C ASP A 433 54.98 9.75 -43.83
N PHE A 434 53.73 9.79 -43.38
CA PHE A 434 52.92 10.99 -43.51
C PHE A 434 51.82 11.09 -42.44
N ASN A 435 51.88 12.22 -41.72
CA ASN A 435 50.86 12.70 -40.79
C ASN A 435 49.50 12.87 -41.48
N GLY A 436 48.45 12.33 -40.86
CA GLY A 436 47.07 12.51 -41.31
C GLY A 436 46.08 12.24 -40.19
N THR A 437 45.77 13.28 -39.42
CA THR A 437 44.66 13.34 -38.46
C THR A 437 43.34 12.92 -39.11
N GLY A 438 42.81 11.77 -38.73
CA GLY A 438 41.55 11.21 -39.22
C GLY A 438 40.61 10.86 -38.07
N LEU A 439 39.52 11.61 -38.01
CA LEU A 439 38.42 11.61 -37.04
C LEU A 439 38.04 10.25 -36.43
N VAL A 440 38.15 10.18 -35.11
CA VAL A 440 37.38 9.27 -34.25
C VAL A 440 35.97 9.84 -34.12
N HIS A 441 34.97 9.15 -34.67
CA HIS A 441 33.55 9.46 -34.43
C HIS A 441 33.18 9.04 -33.00
N GLN A 442 33.46 9.93 -32.06
CA GLN A 442 33.04 9.84 -30.67
C GLN A 442 31.58 10.30 -30.59
N TYR A 443 30.65 9.38 -30.31
CA TYR A 443 29.27 9.74 -29.99
C TYR A 443 29.25 10.46 -28.64
N LEU A 444 29.27 11.78 -28.71
CA LEU A 444 29.01 12.70 -27.61
C LEU A 444 27.50 12.62 -27.29
N TRP A 445 27.16 12.19 -26.07
CA TRP A 445 25.85 12.46 -25.50
C TRP A 445 25.82 13.92 -25.09
N GLU A 446 25.33 14.76 -25.98
CA GLU A 446 25.09 16.17 -25.70
C GLU A 446 23.86 16.29 -24.80
N THR A 447 24.11 16.44 -23.50
CA THR A 447 23.10 16.94 -22.56
C THR A 447 22.87 18.42 -22.88
N ASP A 448 21.85 18.70 -23.68
CA ASP A 448 21.36 20.03 -23.98
C ASP A 448 20.80 20.68 -22.68
N ARG A 449 21.69 21.32 -21.91
CA ARG A 449 21.32 22.36 -20.94
C ARG A 449 21.44 23.70 -21.66
N ARG A 450 20.39 24.13 -22.35
CA ARG A 450 20.25 25.56 -22.66
C ARG A 450 19.85 26.32 -21.39
N PRO A 451 20.58 27.38 -21.02
CA PRO A 451 20.03 28.38 -20.12
C PRO A 451 18.91 29.12 -20.87
N ARG A 452 17.70 29.17 -20.28
CA ARG A 452 16.65 30.08 -20.74
C ARG A 452 17.10 31.50 -20.41
N THR A 453 17.57 32.22 -21.42
CA THR A 453 17.57 33.68 -21.43
C THR A 453 16.12 34.14 -21.46
N PHE A 454 15.68 34.72 -20.36
CA PHE A 454 14.37 35.37 -20.24
C PHE A 454 14.49 36.77 -20.84
N SER A 455 13.89 36.98 -22.00
CA SER A 455 13.69 38.30 -22.60
C SER A 455 12.62 39.03 -21.80
N GLN A 456 12.95 40.19 -21.22
CA GLN A 456 11.96 41.14 -20.71
C GLN A 456 11.15 41.73 -21.86
N PRO A 457 9.83 41.92 -21.69
CA PRO A 457 9.13 43.04 -22.29
C PRO A 457 9.10 44.22 -21.31
N SER A 458 9.46 45.38 -21.85
CA SER A 458 9.26 46.71 -21.28
C SER A 458 7.80 47.16 -21.42
N GLU A 459 7.46 48.18 -20.61
CA GLU A 459 6.26 49.05 -20.66
C GLU A 459 4.93 48.46 -20.14
N ASP A 460 4.03 49.25 -19.56
CA ASP A 460 4.06 50.44 -18.70
C ASP A 460 2.58 50.58 -18.27
N GLN A 461 2.30 50.94 -17.00
CA GLN A 461 1.14 51.72 -16.52
C GLN A 461 0.69 51.35 -15.10
N SER A 462 1.01 52.28 -14.18
CA SER A 462 0.05 53.10 -13.43
C SER A 462 -1.01 52.46 -12.52
N GLN A 463 -0.86 52.83 -11.23
CA GLN A 463 -1.91 53.16 -10.24
C GLN A 463 -2.69 52.01 -9.57
N MET A 464 -2.35 51.74 -8.30
CA MET A 464 -3.19 52.12 -7.14
C MET A 464 -2.51 51.69 -5.83
N ALA A 465 -2.09 52.68 -5.04
CA ALA A 465 -1.69 52.48 -3.67
C ALA A 465 -2.93 52.40 -2.77
N ARG A 466 -3.07 51.32 -1.99
CA ARG A 466 -3.84 51.29 -0.74
C ARG A 466 -3.05 50.57 0.35
N PRO A 467 -3.14 51.03 1.61
CA PRO A 467 -2.23 50.62 2.67
C PRO A 467 -2.62 49.29 3.31
N ILE A 468 -1.58 48.58 3.73
CA ILE A 468 -1.58 47.37 4.53
C ILE A 468 -2.17 47.70 5.91
N ARG A 469 -3.22 46.95 6.30
CA ARG A 469 -3.78 46.94 7.66
C ARG A 469 -3.16 45.78 8.42
N SER A 470 -2.64 46.08 9.60
CA SER A 470 -1.97 45.19 10.56
C SER A 470 -2.80 43.96 10.99
N PRO A 471 -2.17 42.90 11.53
CA PRO A 471 -2.86 41.69 11.96
C PRO A 471 -3.66 41.94 13.24
N GLY A 472 -4.95 41.58 13.18
CA GLY A 472 -5.85 41.58 14.32
C GLY A 472 -5.51 40.46 15.30
N THR A 473 -5.35 40.87 16.54
CA THR A 473 -5.30 40.07 17.77
C THR A 473 -6.48 39.09 17.83
N ALA A 474 -6.20 37.79 17.90
CA ALA A 474 -7.21 36.78 18.21
C ALA A 474 -7.58 36.89 19.70
N THR A 475 -8.77 37.41 19.96
CA THR A 475 -9.44 37.37 21.26
C THR A 475 -9.83 35.94 21.61
N ALA A 476 -9.34 35.47 22.76
CA ALA A 476 -9.80 34.26 23.42
C ALA A 476 -11.30 34.37 23.71
N ASN A 477 -12.11 33.46 23.17
CA ASN A 477 -13.50 33.33 23.56
C ASN A 477 -13.59 32.59 24.89
N ALA A 478 -14.30 33.24 25.80
CA ALA A 478 -14.56 32.84 27.16
C ALA A 478 -15.42 31.56 27.24
N VAL A 479 -15.03 30.72 28.19
CA VAL A 479 -15.83 29.64 28.79
C VAL A 479 -16.99 30.29 29.56
N PRO A 480 -18.25 29.87 29.38
CA PRO A 480 -19.31 30.23 30.31
C PRO A 480 -19.23 29.32 31.56
N PRO A 481 -19.15 29.87 32.78
CA PRO A 481 -19.44 29.12 33.99
C PRO A 481 -20.94 29.23 34.28
N ASN A 482 -21.60 28.11 34.58
CA ASN A 482 -22.68 27.99 35.58
C ASN A 482 -23.51 26.73 35.32
N TYR A 483 -23.18 25.65 36.02
CA TYR A 483 -24.17 24.71 36.52
C TYR A 483 -23.90 24.58 38.01
N ASN A 484 -24.69 25.30 38.81
CA ASN A 484 -24.63 25.22 40.26
C ASN A 484 -25.81 24.40 40.77
N HIS A 485 -25.46 23.54 41.73
CA HIS A 485 -26.21 22.45 42.34
C HIS A 485 -27.66 22.77 42.74
N GLY A 486 -28.57 21.88 42.34
CA GLY A 486 -29.86 21.70 43.00
C GLY A 486 -29.67 21.08 44.38
N SER A 487 -30.21 21.77 45.38
CA SER A 487 -30.22 21.41 46.79
C SER A 487 -31.07 20.17 47.07
N SER A 488 -30.46 19.23 47.76
CA SER A 488 -31.11 18.13 48.49
C SER A 488 -31.99 18.66 49.62
N SER A 489 -33.30 18.44 49.52
CA SER A 489 -34.22 18.56 50.65
C SER A 489 -34.21 17.25 51.45
N GLN A 490 -33.64 17.29 52.65
CA GLN A 490 -33.92 16.32 53.71
C GLN A 490 -35.22 16.72 54.39
N THR A 491 -36.19 15.81 54.40
CA THR A 491 -37.37 15.85 55.28
C THR A 491 -37.12 14.99 56.51
N THR A 492 -37.19 15.62 57.68
CA THR A 492 -37.71 15.05 58.93
C THR A 492 -39.15 15.50 59.10
#